data_AF-A0A6B2S4N6-F1
#
_entry.id   AF-A0A6B2S4N6-F1
#
_cell.length_a   1.000
_cell.length_b   1.000
_cell.length_c   1.000
_cell.angle_alpha   90.00
_cell.angle_beta   90.00
_cell.angle_gamma   90.00
#
_symmetry.space_group_name_H-M   'P 1'
#
loop_
_entity.id
_entity.type
_entity.pdbx_description
1 polymer ?
#
loop_
_entity_poly.entity_id
_entity_poly.type
_entity_poly.pdbx_seq_one_letter_code
_entity_poly.pdbx_strand_id
1 'polypeptide(L)'
;ELPGGGREVAAVAVSATSGTLVLAGQDGEPVGPALMYDDRSAADVNARAQELGAARWRALGLTVGPTAALGKLVGYASRALPGQLVLHTPDLLGLRLTGHPVATDWSHALKSGYDPRTGEWATEVFDVFGVPSRLLPTVQAPGTRSGTVSARAAAETGLPAGCEVRLGMTDGCAGQIATGAVEPGRFVGVLGTTYVLKGVTRELVTDPAGALYSHRHPDGWWLPGGASNTGGEAVAAVDAARLPALDAAAGERGPAGCLAYPLRREGERFPFVSGAAHGFRIGTPRDEADEHRAALEGVAFLERLAVERVQALGIEVRGPLYAAGGGSRSAVWSRIRATVLNRPLSVAERAETAFGAALLAASGTLHPDLSAAVAAMVGAGRTVDPVERERAELDASYGRFVAELRSRGWLGAA
;
A
#
# COMPACT_ATOMS: atom_id res chain seq x y z
N GLU A 1 0.70 28.94 -5.02
CA GLU A 1 1.92 29.65 -4.59
C GLU A 1 2.49 28.91 -3.39
N LEU A 2 3.78 28.58 -3.40
CA LEU A 2 4.46 28.04 -2.23
C LEU A 2 4.43 29.12 -1.12
N PRO A 3 4.30 28.74 0.17
CA PRO A 3 4.25 29.73 1.25
C PRO A 3 5.49 30.61 1.19
N GLY A 4 5.27 31.90 0.93
CA GLY A 4 6.31 32.92 0.90
C GLY A 4 6.86 33.14 2.31
N GLY A 5 7.93 32.43 2.65
CA GLY A 5 8.52 32.53 3.99
C GLY A 5 9.59 31.48 4.31
N GLY A 6 10.79 31.65 3.75
CA GLY A 6 12.02 31.42 4.52
C GLY A 6 12.73 30.06 4.47
N ARG A 7 12.28 29.06 3.71
CA ARG A 7 13.12 27.87 3.41
C ARG A 7 13.02 27.48 1.94
N GLU A 8 14.18 27.32 1.32
CA GLU A 8 14.32 26.88 -0.06
C GLU A 8 13.90 25.40 -0.19
N VAL A 9 13.10 25.08 -1.21
CA VAL A 9 12.74 23.69 -1.52
C VAL A 9 13.96 23.03 -2.17
N ALA A 10 14.65 22.18 -1.41
CA ALA A 10 15.89 21.54 -1.85
C ALA A 10 15.67 20.36 -2.80
N ALA A 11 14.58 19.61 -2.63
CA ALA A 11 14.25 18.46 -3.45
C ALA A 11 12.73 18.21 -3.55
N VAL A 12 12.32 17.52 -4.61
CA VAL A 12 10.96 17.07 -4.88
C VAL A 12 10.95 15.63 -5.37
N ALA A 13 9.93 14.86 -4.96
CA ALA A 13 9.63 13.54 -5.49
C ALA A 13 8.11 13.37 -5.64
N VAL A 14 7.69 12.42 -6.47
CA VAL A 14 6.26 12.22 -6.82
C VAL A 14 5.77 10.88 -6.29
N SER A 15 4.72 10.90 -5.47
CA SER A 15 3.93 9.70 -5.19
C SER A 15 2.76 9.62 -6.16
N ALA A 16 2.52 8.46 -6.77
CA ALA A 16 1.44 8.27 -7.73
C ALA A 16 0.77 6.90 -7.63
N THR A 17 -0.39 6.75 -8.29
CA THR A 17 -1.13 5.49 -8.33
C THR A 17 -0.34 4.40 -9.03
N SER A 18 -0.29 3.23 -8.38
CA SER A 18 0.38 2.05 -8.89
C SER A 18 -0.26 1.52 -10.19
N GLY A 19 0.39 1.72 -11.33
CA GLY A 19 0.02 1.10 -12.60
C GLY A 19 -0.85 1.95 -13.52
N THR A 20 -0.78 3.27 -13.37
CA THR A 20 -1.30 4.25 -14.34
C THR A 20 -0.22 4.58 -15.37
N LEU A 21 -0.56 4.45 -16.66
CA LEU A 21 0.37 4.72 -17.76
C LEU A 21 -0.15 5.85 -18.67
N VAL A 22 0.79 6.58 -19.25
CA VAL A 22 0.54 7.67 -20.21
C VAL A 22 1.43 7.44 -21.43
N LEU A 23 0.87 7.59 -22.63
CA LEU A 23 1.64 7.73 -23.86
C LEU A 23 1.89 9.21 -24.11
N ALA A 24 3.15 9.60 -24.29
CA ALA A 24 3.55 11.00 -24.43
C ALA A 24 4.64 11.18 -25.50
N GLY A 25 4.80 12.39 -26.01
CA GLY A 25 5.96 12.79 -26.80
C GLY A 25 7.25 12.90 -25.96
N GLN A 26 8.39 13.13 -26.62
CA GLN A 26 9.68 13.34 -25.92
C GLN A 26 9.70 14.63 -25.08
N ASP A 27 8.82 15.57 -25.39
CA ASP A 27 8.59 16.82 -24.66
C ASP A 27 7.66 16.65 -23.44
N GLY A 28 7.09 15.45 -23.25
CA GLY A 28 6.15 15.18 -22.16
C GLY A 28 4.76 15.70 -22.41
N GLU A 29 4.39 16.01 -23.65
CA GLU A 29 3.00 16.29 -24.00
C GLU A 29 2.24 14.97 -24.16
N PRO A 30 1.18 14.72 -23.36
CA PRO A 30 0.37 13.51 -23.50
C PRO A 30 -0.31 13.46 -24.86
N VAL A 31 -0.25 12.31 -25.54
CA VAL A 31 -0.90 12.13 -26.85
C VAL A 31 -2.33 11.62 -26.75
N GLY A 32 -2.83 11.43 -25.53
CA GLY A 32 -4.19 11.00 -25.23
C GLY A 32 -4.41 10.77 -23.72
N PRO A 33 -5.59 10.27 -23.33
CA PRO A 33 -5.90 9.97 -21.93
C PRO A 33 -4.95 8.92 -21.34
N ALA A 34 -4.69 9.04 -20.04
CA ALA A 34 -3.99 8.03 -19.25
C ALA A 34 -4.86 6.78 -19.09
N LEU A 35 -4.24 5.59 -19.09
CA LEU A 35 -4.90 4.36 -18.65
C LEU A 35 -4.76 4.25 -17.14
N MET A 36 -5.87 4.45 -16.41
CA MET A 36 -5.93 4.45 -14.95
C MET A 36 -5.58 3.10 -14.34
N TYR A 37 -5.20 3.07 -13.06
CA TYR A 37 -4.72 1.86 -12.38
C TYR A 37 -5.75 0.71 -12.36
N ASP A 38 -7.04 1.04 -12.35
CA ASP A 38 -8.20 0.15 -12.35
C ASP A 38 -8.69 -0.24 -13.74
N ASP A 39 -8.11 0.32 -14.80
CA ASP A 39 -8.43 -0.01 -16.19
C ASP A 39 -8.18 -1.50 -16.50
N ARG A 40 -9.16 -2.14 -17.14
CA ARG A 40 -9.18 -3.56 -17.51
C ARG A 40 -9.13 -3.82 -19.02
N SER A 41 -8.89 -2.78 -19.84
CA SER A 41 -8.92 -2.87 -21.30
C SER A 41 -7.90 -3.85 -21.88
N ALA A 42 -6.84 -4.15 -21.12
CA ALA A 42 -5.78 -5.08 -21.49
C ALA A 42 -5.85 -6.42 -20.74
N ALA A 43 -7.02 -6.82 -20.23
CA ALA A 43 -7.17 -8.05 -19.43
C ALA A 43 -6.73 -9.32 -20.17
N ASP A 44 -7.04 -9.46 -21.47
CA ASP A 44 -6.65 -10.63 -22.26
C ASP A 44 -5.13 -10.70 -22.47
N VAL A 45 -4.49 -9.54 -22.68
CA VAL A 45 -3.03 -9.44 -22.76
C VAL A 45 -2.40 -9.84 -21.41
N ASN A 46 -2.98 -9.38 -20.31
CA ASN A 46 -2.53 -9.73 -18.96
C ASN A 46 -2.68 -11.22 -18.66
N ALA A 47 -3.78 -11.85 -19.09
CA ALA A 47 -3.99 -13.30 -18.95
C ALA A 47 -2.91 -14.08 -19.71
N ARG A 48 -2.60 -13.68 -20.95
CA ARG A 48 -1.53 -14.31 -21.72
C ARG A 48 -0.13 -14.02 -21.13
N ALA A 49 0.11 -12.82 -20.61
CA ALA A 49 1.35 -12.46 -19.93
C ALA A 49 1.56 -13.26 -18.63
N GLN A 50 0.48 -13.57 -17.90
CA GLN A 50 0.53 -14.44 -16.73
C GLN A 50 1.05 -15.84 -17.08
N GLU A 51 0.63 -16.39 -18.22
CA GLU A 51 1.11 -17.69 -18.72
C GLU A 51 2.57 -17.62 -19.19
N LEU A 52 2.90 -16.63 -20.02
CA LEU A 52 4.24 -16.48 -20.62
C LEU A 52 5.32 -16.27 -19.56
N GLY A 53 5.06 -15.43 -18.55
CA GLY A 53 5.99 -15.11 -17.46
C GLY A 53 5.81 -15.95 -16.21
N ALA A 54 5.09 -17.08 -16.27
CA ALA A 54 4.64 -17.83 -15.08
C ALA A 54 5.78 -18.17 -14.09
N ALA A 55 6.98 -18.50 -14.59
CA ALA A 55 8.15 -18.76 -13.74
C ALA A 55 8.61 -17.51 -12.99
N ARG A 56 8.68 -16.36 -13.66
CA ARG A 56 9.05 -15.07 -13.07
C ARG A 56 8.03 -14.63 -12.02
N TRP A 57 6.74 -14.68 -12.34
CA TRP A 57 5.68 -14.26 -11.44
C TRP A 57 5.63 -15.11 -10.17
N ARG A 58 5.77 -16.44 -10.31
CA ARG A 58 5.88 -17.36 -9.17
C ARG A 58 7.07 -17.03 -8.28
N ALA A 59 8.22 -16.75 -8.88
CA ALA A 59 9.44 -16.45 -8.15
C ALA A 59 9.41 -15.07 -7.45
N LEU A 60 8.54 -14.16 -7.91
CA LEU A 60 8.22 -12.89 -7.25
C LEU A 60 7.08 -12.98 -6.23
N GLY A 61 6.34 -14.10 -6.17
CA GLY A 61 5.09 -14.19 -5.41
C GLY A 61 4.02 -13.22 -5.93
N LEU A 62 4.05 -12.90 -7.22
CA LEU A 62 3.16 -11.94 -7.88
C LEU A 62 2.18 -12.68 -8.80
N THR A 63 0.99 -12.10 -8.98
CA THR A 63 0.06 -12.50 -10.05
C THR A 63 -0.19 -11.30 -10.96
N VAL A 64 -0.08 -11.51 -12.28
CA VAL A 64 -0.47 -10.56 -13.30
C VAL A 64 -2.00 -10.60 -13.44
N GLY A 65 -2.66 -9.73 -12.68
CA GLY A 65 -4.11 -9.59 -12.69
C GLY A 65 -4.64 -8.80 -13.90
N PRO A 66 -5.97 -8.74 -14.09
CA PRO A 66 -6.60 -8.08 -15.24
C PRO A 66 -6.29 -6.58 -15.34
N THR A 67 -5.99 -5.91 -14.24
CA THR A 67 -5.66 -4.48 -14.18
C THR A 67 -4.16 -4.19 -14.20
N ALA A 68 -3.30 -5.21 -14.35
CA ALA A 68 -1.85 -5.03 -14.33
C ALA A 68 -1.40 -4.05 -15.44
N ALA A 69 -0.41 -3.20 -15.12
CA ALA A 69 0.09 -2.20 -16.04
C ALA A 69 0.90 -2.81 -17.19
N LEU A 70 1.35 -4.06 -17.05
CA LEU A 70 2.04 -4.80 -18.11
C LEU A 70 1.24 -4.81 -19.41
N GLY A 71 -0.03 -5.22 -19.38
CA GLY A 71 -0.88 -5.25 -20.58
C GLY A 71 -1.14 -3.85 -21.16
N LYS A 72 -1.23 -2.83 -20.30
CA LYS A 72 -1.38 -1.42 -20.73
C LYS A 72 -0.11 -0.93 -21.45
N LEU A 73 1.07 -1.33 -20.97
CA LEU A 73 2.35 -1.04 -21.61
C LEU A 73 2.39 -1.68 -23.00
N VAL A 74 2.03 -2.96 -23.12
CA VAL A 74 1.91 -3.66 -24.41
C VAL A 74 0.94 -2.92 -25.35
N GLY A 75 -0.23 -2.54 -24.85
CA GLY A 75 -1.25 -1.84 -25.63
C GLY A 75 -0.83 -0.45 -26.09
N TYR A 76 -0.05 0.30 -25.29
CA TYR A 76 0.53 1.57 -25.73
C TYR A 76 1.71 1.35 -26.69
N ALA A 77 2.55 0.35 -26.45
CA ALA A 77 3.71 0.06 -27.27
C ALA A 77 3.35 -0.30 -28.71
N SER A 78 2.26 -1.05 -28.91
CA SER A 78 1.79 -1.45 -30.25
C SER A 78 1.32 -0.28 -31.13
N ARG A 79 1.00 0.88 -30.54
CA ARG A 79 0.55 2.10 -31.24
C ARG A 79 1.54 3.28 -31.13
N ALA A 80 2.64 3.11 -30.41
CA ALA A 80 3.60 4.18 -30.17
C ALA A 80 4.40 4.49 -31.44
N LEU A 81 4.30 5.73 -31.90
CA LEU A 81 5.11 6.25 -33.02
C LEU A 81 6.57 6.48 -32.60
N PRO A 82 7.52 6.57 -33.56
CA PRO A 82 8.88 7.02 -33.27
C PRO A 82 8.88 8.35 -32.50
N GLY A 83 9.68 8.43 -31.44
CA GLY A 83 9.71 9.60 -30.55
C GLY A 83 8.63 9.61 -29.45
N GLN A 84 7.68 8.67 -29.43
CA GLN A 84 6.77 8.53 -28.30
C GLN A 84 7.33 7.61 -27.22
N LEU A 85 6.95 7.91 -25.97
CA LEU A 85 7.35 7.22 -24.75
C LEU A 85 6.11 6.66 -24.04
N VAL A 86 6.24 5.48 -23.44
CA VAL A 86 5.25 4.94 -22.51
C VAL A 86 5.77 5.17 -21.09
N LEU A 87 5.08 6.01 -20.34
CA LEU A 87 5.56 6.53 -19.06
C LEU A 87 4.58 6.16 -17.95
N HIS A 88 5.09 5.81 -16.77
CA HIS A 88 4.26 5.92 -15.57
C HIS A 88 4.03 7.41 -15.27
N THR A 89 2.96 7.72 -14.55
CA THR A 89 2.66 9.11 -14.16
C THR A 89 3.80 9.85 -13.43
N PRO A 90 4.60 9.26 -12.52
CA PRO A 90 5.76 9.94 -11.95
C PRO A 90 6.87 10.18 -12.99
N ASP A 91 7.02 9.32 -13.99
CA ASP A 91 8.03 9.46 -15.04
C ASP A 91 7.69 10.62 -15.96
N LEU A 92 6.41 10.79 -16.30
CA LEU A 92 5.90 11.95 -17.04
C LEU A 92 6.16 13.25 -16.28
N LEU A 93 5.83 13.28 -14.99
CA LEU A 93 6.08 14.47 -14.15
C LEU A 93 7.59 14.71 -13.98
N GLY A 94 8.40 13.67 -13.81
CA GLY A 94 9.85 13.76 -13.77
C GLY A 94 10.43 14.35 -15.05
N LEU A 95 9.93 13.91 -16.21
CA LEU A 95 10.32 14.47 -17.51
C LEU A 95 9.92 15.95 -17.65
N ARG A 96 8.72 16.32 -17.20
CA ARG A 96 8.26 17.72 -17.23
C ARG A 96 9.03 18.62 -16.27
N LEU A 97 9.42 18.10 -15.11
CA LEU A 97 10.21 18.83 -14.12
C LEU A 97 11.65 19.03 -14.60
N THR A 98 12.28 17.98 -15.11
CA THR A 98 13.71 18.00 -15.50
C THR A 98 13.96 18.50 -16.93
N GLY A 99 12.97 18.42 -17.81
CA GLY A 99 13.08 18.72 -19.23
C GLY A 99 13.67 17.58 -20.07
N HIS A 100 13.92 16.41 -19.49
CA HIS A 100 14.40 15.22 -20.20
C HIS A 100 13.83 13.93 -19.58
N PRO A 101 13.78 12.80 -20.29
CA PRO A 101 13.36 11.53 -19.70
C PRO A 101 14.16 11.17 -18.45
N VAL A 102 13.46 10.62 -17.45
CA VAL A 102 14.03 10.11 -16.20
C VAL A 102 13.88 8.59 -16.13
N ALA A 103 14.64 7.94 -15.26
CA ALA A 103 14.44 6.52 -14.95
C ALA A 103 13.10 6.31 -14.22
N THR A 104 12.51 5.13 -14.40
CA THR A 104 11.33 4.70 -13.61
C THR A 104 11.79 4.09 -12.29
N ASP A 105 11.07 4.32 -11.20
CA ASP A 105 11.36 3.63 -9.96
C ASP A 105 10.88 2.17 -9.98
N TRP A 106 11.59 1.27 -9.29
CA TRP A 106 11.25 -0.15 -9.32
C TRP A 106 9.86 -0.49 -8.75
N SER A 107 9.22 0.40 -7.98
CA SER A 107 7.90 0.14 -7.40
C SER A 107 6.80 0.28 -8.44
N HIS A 108 6.91 1.27 -9.33
CA HIS A 108 6.04 1.40 -10.52
C HIS A 108 6.44 0.37 -11.59
N ALA A 109 7.74 0.18 -11.84
CA ALA A 109 8.22 -0.75 -12.86
C ALA A 109 7.76 -2.20 -12.60
N LEU A 110 7.71 -2.63 -11.33
CA LEU A 110 7.19 -3.95 -10.91
C LEU A 110 5.80 -4.24 -11.48
N LYS A 111 4.93 -3.21 -11.52
CA LYS A 111 3.54 -3.33 -12.00
C LYS A 111 3.43 -3.47 -13.50
N SER A 112 4.48 -3.06 -14.20
CA SER A 112 4.63 -3.18 -15.64
C SER A 112 5.57 -4.31 -16.03
N GLY A 113 5.88 -5.28 -15.16
CA GLY A 113 6.62 -6.50 -15.54
C GLY A 113 8.14 -6.44 -15.33
N TYR A 114 8.65 -5.51 -14.53
CA TYR A 114 10.04 -5.51 -14.08
C TYR A 114 10.24 -6.45 -12.88
N ASP A 115 11.36 -7.18 -12.86
CA ASP A 115 11.78 -8.01 -11.73
C ASP A 115 12.89 -7.32 -10.93
N PRO A 116 12.58 -6.75 -9.75
CA PRO A 116 13.56 -6.07 -8.91
C PRO A 116 14.53 -7.03 -8.19
N ARG A 117 14.42 -8.34 -8.37
CA ARG A 117 15.41 -9.33 -7.87
C ARG A 117 16.55 -9.47 -8.86
N THR A 118 16.23 -9.60 -10.15
CA THR A 118 17.23 -9.78 -11.21
C THR A 118 17.65 -8.47 -11.86
N GLY A 119 16.85 -7.41 -11.70
CA GLY A 119 17.10 -6.11 -12.30
C GLY A 119 16.65 -5.99 -13.75
N GLU A 120 15.74 -6.86 -14.20
CA GLU A 120 15.42 -7.04 -15.61
C GLU A 120 13.93 -6.90 -15.89
N TRP A 121 13.60 -6.42 -17.09
CA TRP A 121 12.25 -6.50 -17.65
C TRP A 121 11.93 -7.94 -18.09
N ALA A 122 10.64 -8.30 -18.08
CA ALA A 122 10.15 -9.60 -18.55
C ALA A 122 10.24 -9.75 -20.08
N THR A 123 11.46 -9.86 -20.62
CA THR A 123 11.70 -10.01 -22.07
C THR A 123 10.98 -11.23 -22.65
N GLU A 124 10.86 -12.32 -21.89
CA GLU A 124 10.11 -13.51 -22.31
C GLU A 124 8.62 -13.23 -22.60
N VAL A 125 8.08 -12.16 -22.03
CA VAL A 125 6.72 -11.68 -22.29
C VAL A 125 6.74 -10.59 -23.36
N PHE A 126 7.63 -9.60 -23.23
CA PHE A 126 7.68 -8.44 -24.12
C PHE A 126 8.08 -8.78 -25.56
N ASP A 127 8.98 -9.73 -25.76
CA ASP A 127 9.42 -10.17 -27.09
C ASP A 127 8.25 -10.82 -27.86
N VAL A 128 7.42 -11.61 -27.17
CA VAL A 128 6.23 -12.25 -27.76
C VAL A 128 5.19 -11.23 -28.20
N PHE A 129 5.03 -10.14 -27.44
CA PHE A 129 4.13 -9.04 -27.80
C PHE A 129 4.78 -7.98 -28.71
N GLY A 130 6.04 -8.16 -29.10
CA GLY A 130 6.76 -7.24 -29.96
C GLY A 130 6.97 -5.84 -29.36
N VAL A 131 7.11 -5.74 -28.03
CA VAL A 131 7.36 -4.46 -27.36
C VAL A 131 8.81 -4.02 -27.61
N PRO A 132 9.06 -2.87 -28.27
CA PRO A 132 10.42 -2.40 -28.50
C PRO A 132 11.13 -2.05 -27.19
N SER A 133 12.38 -2.49 -27.03
CA SER A 133 13.20 -2.21 -25.83
C SER A 133 13.36 -0.72 -25.53
N ARG A 134 13.33 0.16 -26.55
CA ARG A 134 13.34 1.62 -26.40
C ARG A 134 12.15 2.19 -25.61
N LEU A 135 11.07 1.43 -25.44
CA LEU A 135 9.89 1.80 -24.65
C LEU A 135 9.93 1.25 -23.22
N LEU A 136 10.95 0.44 -22.90
CA LEU A 136 11.19 -0.06 -21.56
C LEU A 136 12.22 0.86 -20.90
N PRO A 137 11.81 1.73 -19.96
CA PRO A 137 12.71 2.69 -19.36
C PRO A 137 13.78 2.00 -18.52
N THR A 138 14.92 2.67 -18.33
CA THR A 138 15.88 2.31 -17.29
C THR A 138 15.21 2.39 -15.93
N VAL A 139 15.51 1.45 -15.03
CA VAL A 139 14.89 1.37 -13.71
C VAL A 139 15.92 1.65 -12.62
N GLN A 140 15.54 2.43 -11.61
CA GLN A 140 16.39 2.78 -10.47
C GLN A 140 15.63 2.70 -9.13
N ALA A 141 16.37 2.81 -8.03
CA ALA A 141 15.79 2.85 -6.69
C ALA A 141 14.97 4.14 -6.47
N PRO A 142 13.80 4.07 -5.80
CA PRO A 142 13.17 5.25 -5.24
C PRO A 142 14.16 6.06 -4.38
N GLY A 143 14.04 7.38 -4.40
CA GLY A 143 14.99 8.29 -3.74
C GLY A 143 16.28 8.53 -4.54
N THR A 144 16.48 7.89 -5.70
CA THR A 144 17.61 8.21 -6.59
C THR A 144 17.41 9.59 -7.22
N ARG A 145 18.48 10.40 -7.30
CA ARG A 145 18.45 11.70 -7.98
C ARG A 145 18.28 11.51 -9.49
N SER A 146 17.25 12.11 -10.07
CA SER A 146 16.90 12.00 -11.49
C SER A 146 17.13 13.27 -12.30
N GLY A 147 17.51 14.38 -11.65
CA GLY A 147 17.85 15.63 -12.32
C GLY A 147 17.62 16.83 -11.39
N THR A 148 17.38 17.99 -12.00
CA THR A 148 16.97 19.21 -11.29
C THR A 148 15.79 19.85 -11.99
N VAL A 149 14.99 20.59 -11.25
CA VAL A 149 13.91 21.42 -11.80
C VAL A 149 14.50 22.37 -12.85
N SER A 150 13.99 22.25 -14.07
CA SER A 150 14.36 23.07 -15.23
C SER A 150 13.82 24.51 -15.09
N ALA A 151 14.38 25.45 -15.85
CA ALA A 151 13.88 26.83 -15.86
C ALA A 151 12.40 26.92 -16.28
N ARG A 152 11.98 26.09 -17.25
CA ARG A 152 10.58 26.00 -17.67
C ARG A 152 9.69 25.50 -16.53
N ALA A 153 10.07 24.40 -15.88
CA ALA A 153 9.31 23.84 -14.77
C ALA A 153 9.26 24.80 -13.57
N ALA A 154 10.35 25.53 -13.29
CA ALA A 154 10.37 26.55 -12.25
C ALA A 154 9.35 27.66 -12.52
N ALA A 155 9.27 28.15 -13.76
CA ALA A 155 8.28 29.15 -14.17
C ALA A 155 6.83 28.62 -14.11
N GLU A 156 6.59 27.34 -14.45
CA GLU A 156 5.25 26.75 -14.46
C GLU A 156 4.74 26.38 -13.04
N THR A 157 5.64 25.99 -12.13
CA THR A 157 5.25 25.41 -10.83
C THR A 157 5.56 26.29 -9.63
N GLY A 158 6.46 27.26 -9.77
CA GLY A 158 7.02 28.04 -8.68
C GLY A 158 8.09 27.30 -7.86
N LEU A 159 8.49 26.09 -8.24
CA LEU A 159 9.62 25.40 -7.63
C LEU A 159 10.95 26.12 -7.97
N PRO A 160 11.94 26.16 -7.06
CA PRO A 160 13.25 26.77 -7.36
C PRO A 160 13.95 26.06 -8.51
N ALA A 161 14.51 26.81 -9.45
CA ALA A 161 15.42 26.25 -10.44
C ALA A 161 16.64 25.64 -9.73
N GLY A 162 17.05 24.43 -10.10
CA GLY A 162 18.13 23.70 -9.43
C GLY A 162 17.69 22.83 -8.24
N CYS A 163 16.44 22.94 -7.78
CA CYS A 163 15.84 21.98 -6.83
C CYS A 163 15.99 20.55 -7.39
N GLU A 164 16.45 19.61 -6.57
CA GLU A 164 16.66 18.24 -7.02
C GLU A 164 15.33 17.55 -7.32
N VAL A 165 15.26 16.85 -8.44
CA VAL A 165 14.18 15.91 -8.72
C VAL A 165 14.69 14.52 -8.34
N ARG A 166 13.96 13.83 -7.48
CA ARG A 166 14.28 12.45 -7.05
C ARG A 166 13.13 11.52 -7.37
N LEU A 167 13.48 10.26 -7.62
CA LEU A 167 12.50 9.22 -7.95
C LEU A 167 11.57 8.98 -6.75
N GLY A 168 10.28 8.92 -7.03
CA GLY A 168 9.26 8.64 -6.03
C GLY A 168 8.97 7.16 -5.91
N MET A 169 7.76 6.85 -5.44
CA MET A 169 7.30 5.48 -5.21
C MET A 169 5.78 5.41 -5.38
N THR A 170 5.23 4.22 -5.55
CA THR A 170 3.78 4.03 -5.59
C THR A 170 3.12 4.51 -4.30
N ASP A 171 1.91 5.04 -4.41
CA ASP A 171 1.10 5.60 -3.32
C ASP A 171 1.04 4.74 -2.05
N GLY A 172 0.67 3.46 -2.15
CA GLY A 172 0.57 2.58 -0.99
C GLY A 172 1.94 2.30 -0.34
N CYS A 173 3.03 2.53 -1.06
CA CYS A 173 4.40 2.34 -0.63
C CYS A 173 4.95 3.62 0.02
N ALA A 174 4.70 4.78 -0.58
CA ALA A 174 4.96 6.08 0.03
C ALA A 174 4.14 6.29 1.31
N GLY A 175 2.87 5.86 1.33
CA GLY A 175 2.03 5.91 2.53
C GLY A 175 2.57 5.06 3.68
N GLN A 176 3.15 3.89 3.39
CA GLN A 176 3.85 3.10 4.42
C GLN A 176 5.07 3.84 4.97
N ILE A 177 5.91 4.41 4.09
CA ILE A 177 7.09 5.18 4.49
C ILE A 177 6.69 6.34 5.41
N ALA A 178 5.61 7.06 5.08
CA ALA A 178 5.11 8.18 5.87
C ALA A 178 4.82 7.82 7.33
N THR A 179 4.44 6.55 7.61
CA THR A 179 4.16 6.08 8.98
C THR A 179 5.42 5.84 9.83
N GLY A 180 6.59 5.76 9.20
CA GLY A 180 7.84 5.38 9.85
C GLY A 180 8.14 3.88 9.89
N ALA A 181 7.25 3.03 9.37
CA ALA A 181 7.48 1.59 9.26
C ALA A 181 8.41 1.24 8.07
N VAL A 182 9.70 1.62 8.19
CA VAL A 182 10.72 1.48 7.13
C VAL A 182 11.86 0.51 7.46
N GLU A 183 11.93 -0.03 8.69
CA GLU A 183 12.98 -0.99 9.10
C GLU A 183 12.46 -2.44 9.15
N PRO A 184 13.32 -3.46 8.93
CA PRO A 184 12.91 -4.86 9.00
C PRO A 184 12.20 -5.23 10.30
N GLY A 185 11.07 -5.91 10.15
CA GLY A 185 10.19 -6.31 11.24
C GLY A 185 9.20 -5.23 11.67
N ARG A 186 9.29 -4.00 11.16
CA ARG A 186 8.28 -2.96 11.38
C ARG A 186 7.13 -3.13 10.39
N PHE A 187 5.91 -3.11 10.92
CA PHE A 187 4.67 -3.26 10.15
C PHE A 187 3.69 -2.14 10.48
N VAL A 188 2.87 -1.78 9.50
CA VAL A 188 1.78 -0.82 9.63
C VAL A 188 0.46 -1.44 9.18
N GLY A 189 -0.56 -1.33 10.04
CA GLY A 189 -1.95 -1.57 9.72
C GLY A 189 -2.65 -0.27 9.31
N VAL A 190 -2.93 -0.13 8.01
CA VAL A 190 -3.64 1.03 7.45
C VAL A 190 -5.13 0.70 7.40
N LEU A 191 -5.92 1.32 8.28
CA LEU A 191 -7.36 1.13 8.37
C LEU A 191 -8.10 2.26 7.63
N GLY A 192 -8.22 2.10 6.31
CA GLY A 192 -9.06 2.92 5.42
C GLY A 192 -10.45 2.28 5.24
N THR A 193 -11.10 2.53 4.10
CA THR A 193 -12.33 1.78 3.70
C THR A 193 -12.11 0.28 3.81
N THR A 194 -10.93 -0.17 3.35
CA THR A 194 -10.38 -1.51 3.54
C THR A 194 -9.21 -1.47 4.53
N TYR A 195 -8.82 -2.64 5.04
CA TYR A 195 -7.63 -2.82 5.84
C TYR A 195 -6.44 -3.29 4.97
N VAL A 196 -5.27 -2.69 5.18
CA VAL A 196 -4.03 -3.12 4.54
C VAL A 196 -2.97 -3.32 5.60
N LEU A 197 -2.31 -4.48 5.61
CA LEU A 197 -1.10 -4.71 6.41
C LEU A 197 0.10 -4.66 5.49
N LYS A 198 1.07 -3.80 5.78
CA LYS A 198 2.36 -3.76 5.09
C LYS A 198 3.50 -3.72 6.10
N GLY A 199 4.68 -4.18 5.72
CA GLY A 199 5.86 -4.06 6.57
C GLY A 199 7.14 -4.12 5.79
N VAL A 200 8.23 -4.39 6.49
CA VAL A 200 9.56 -4.49 5.90
C VAL A 200 10.20 -5.81 6.29
N THR A 201 10.80 -6.49 5.32
CA THR A 201 11.54 -7.75 5.52
C THR A 201 12.89 -7.67 4.84
N ARG A 202 13.89 -8.39 5.39
CA ARG A 202 15.22 -8.46 4.78
C ARG A 202 15.18 -9.19 3.44
N GLU A 203 14.48 -10.31 3.44
CA GLU A 203 14.33 -11.18 2.28
C GLU A 203 12.96 -11.01 1.63
N LEU A 204 12.88 -11.41 0.36
CA LEU A 204 11.63 -11.48 -0.36
C LEU A 204 10.71 -12.50 0.31
N VAL A 205 9.46 -12.09 0.54
CA VAL A 205 8.43 -13.01 1.00
C VAL A 205 7.47 -13.31 -0.14
N THR A 206 7.28 -14.60 -0.38
CA THR A 206 6.28 -15.15 -1.29
C THR A 206 5.21 -15.87 -0.49
N ASP A 207 3.94 -15.50 -0.66
CA ASP A 207 2.82 -16.21 -0.07
C ASP A 207 2.27 -17.25 -1.06
N PRO A 208 2.34 -18.57 -0.75
CA PRO A 208 1.77 -19.61 -1.61
C PRO A 208 0.26 -19.48 -1.87
N ALA A 209 -0.48 -18.84 -0.96
CA ALA A 209 -1.90 -18.57 -1.13
C ALA A 209 -2.18 -17.32 -1.99
N GLY A 210 -1.16 -16.54 -2.34
CA GLY A 210 -1.30 -15.32 -3.15
C GLY A 210 -1.94 -14.13 -2.43
N ALA A 211 -2.11 -14.19 -1.10
CA ALA A 211 -2.73 -13.11 -0.31
C ALA A 211 -1.78 -11.90 -0.10
N LEU A 212 -0.48 -12.13 -0.27
CA LEU A 212 0.59 -11.16 0.00
C LEU A 212 1.66 -11.24 -1.09
N TYR A 213 2.11 -10.07 -1.54
CA TYR A 213 3.24 -9.90 -2.44
C TYR A 213 4.14 -8.77 -1.94
N SER A 214 5.33 -8.63 -2.52
CA SER A 214 6.34 -7.68 -2.02
C SER A 214 6.77 -6.67 -3.09
N HIS A 215 6.91 -5.41 -2.70
CA HIS A 215 7.71 -4.43 -3.47
C HIS A 215 9.15 -4.43 -2.97
N ARG A 216 10.07 -3.84 -3.74
CA ARG A 216 11.45 -3.62 -3.28
C ARG A 216 11.55 -2.30 -2.48
N HIS A 217 12.20 -2.36 -1.33
CA HIS A 217 12.46 -1.20 -0.48
C HIS A 217 13.66 -0.39 -1.01
N PRO A 218 13.65 0.97 -0.93
CA PRO A 218 14.75 1.84 -1.36
C PRO A 218 16.14 1.39 -0.89
N ASP A 219 16.26 1.04 0.39
CA ASP A 219 17.52 0.60 1.02
C ASP A 219 17.84 -0.91 0.79
N GLY A 220 17.21 -1.56 -0.20
CA GLY A 220 17.53 -2.92 -0.61
C GLY A 220 16.74 -4.06 0.07
N TRP A 221 15.91 -3.75 1.07
CA TRP A 221 14.96 -4.69 1.69
C TRP A 221 13.71 -4.95 0.83
N TRP A 222 12.69 -5.58 1.40
CA TRP A 222 11.40 -5.88 0.79
C TRP A 222 10.24 -5.32 1.59
N LEU A 223 9.16 -5.01 0.88
CA LEU A 223 7.93 -4.41 1.39
C LEU A 223 6.73 -5.35 1.16
N PRO A 224 6.60 -6.45 1.94
CA PRO A 224 5.45 -7.33 1.84
C PRO A 224 4.17 -6.60 2.26
N GLY A 225 3.07 -6.88 1.55
CA GLY A 225 1.77 -6.34 1.93
C GLY A 225 0.58 -7.13 1.37
N GLY A 226 -0.49 -7.16 2.16
CA GLY A 226 -1.78 -7.76 1.84
C GLY A 226 -2.92 -6.79 2.12
N ALA A 227 -3.97 -6.84 1.29
CA ALA A 227 -5.12 -5.95 1.40
C ALA A 227 -6.41 -6.76 1.57
N SER A 228 -7.09 -6.53 2.69
CA SER A 228 -8.40 -7.11 2.98
C SER A 228 -9.53 -6.34 2.28
N ASN A 229 -10.65 -7.00 2.03
CA ASN A 229 -11.90 -6.36 1.63
C ASN A 229 -12.65 -5.77 2.83
N THR A 230 -12.35 -6.23 4.04
CA THR A 230 -12.90 -5.70 5.29
C THR A 230 -12.05 -4.54 5.80
N GLY A 231 -12.67 -3.54 6.42
CA GLY A 231 -11.97 -2.39 6.99
C GLY A 231 -12.94 -1.37 7.58
N GLY A 232 -12.66 -0.08 7.41
CA GLY A 232 -13.49 1.03 7.89
C GLY A 232 -14.90 1.06 7.30
N GLU A 233 -15.15 0.41 6.16
CA GLU A 233 -16.52 0.27 5.63
C GLU A 233 -17.46 -0.49 6.59
N ALA A 234 -16.90 -1.25 7.54
CA ALA A 234 -17.63 -1.92 8.61
C ALA A 234 -18.59 -0.98 9.36
N VAL A 235 -18.22 0.30 9.52
CA VAL A 235 -19.03 1.31 10.25
C VAL A 235 -19.65 2.35 9.33
N ALA A 236 -19.57 2.18 8.00
CA ALA A 236 -20.03 3.17 7.02
C ALA A 236 -21.55 3.39 6.98
N ALA A 237 -22.33 2.50 7.61
CA ALA A 237 -23.78 2.67 7.75
C ALA A 237 -24.17 3.65 8.88
N VAL A 238 -23.23 3.98 9.77
CA VAL A 238 -23.43 4.95 10.84
C VAL A 238 -23.11 6.34 10.33
N ASP A 239 -23.97 7.31 10.60
CA ASP A 239 -23.71 8.72 10.31
C ASP A 239 -22.40 9.16 10.98
N ALA A 240 -21.52 9.80 10.21
CA ALA A 240 -20.23 10.31 10.67
C ALA A 240 -20.36 11.23 11.90
N ALA A 241 -21.46 11.99 12.01
CA ALA A 241 -21.73 12.84 13.17
C ALA A 241 -22.05 12.05 14.45
N ARG A 242 -22.56 10.82 14.33
CA ARG A 242 -22.91 9.93 15.46
C ARG A 242 -21.74 9.04 15.90
N LEU A 243 -20.75 8.81 15.03
CA LEU A 243 -19.61 7.93 15.31
C LEU A 243 -18.90 8.24 16.64
N PRO A 244 -18.60 9.50 17.02
CA PRO A 244 -17.90 9.77 18.28
C PRO A 244 -18.69 9.34 19.52
N ALA A 245 -20.01 9.55 19.51
CA ALA A 245 -20.88 9.15 20.63
C ALA A 245 -21.02 7.63 20.71
N LEU A 246 -21.15 6.97 19.55
CA LEU A 246 -21.28 5.52 19.48
C LEU A 246 -19.97 4.80 19.84
N ASP A 247 -18.82 5.36 19.44
CA ASP A 247 -17.49 4.93 19.88
C ASP A 247 -17.38 5.02 21.41
N ALA A 248 -17.78 6.15 22.01
CA ALA A 248 -17.73 6.32 23.46
C ALA A 248 -18.58 5.27 24.19
N ALA A 249 -19.83 5.08 23.76
CA ALA A 249 -20.73 4.08 24.32
C ALA A 249 -20.18 2.64 24.16
N ALA A 250 -19.62 2.29 23.00
CA ALA A 250 -18.95 1.01 22.77
C ALA A 250 -17.70 0.84 23.66
N GLY A 251 -16.98 1.92 23.94
CA GLY A 251 -15.83 1.93 24.84
C GLY A 251 -16.21 1.69 26.31
N GLU A 252 -17.33 2.26 26.77
CA GLU A 252 -17.85 2.05 28.12
C GLU A 252 -18.43 0.64 28.32
N ARG A 253 -18.99 0.06 27.26
CA ARG A 253 -19.59 -1.28 27.28
C ARG A 253 -18.60 -2.41 27.56
N GLY A 254 -17.35 -2.27 27.11
CA GLY A 254 -16.38 -3.37 27.10
C GLY A 254 -16.63 -4.35 25.94
N PRO A 255 -16.10 -5.59 26.01
CA PRO A 255 -16.23 -6.57 24.94
C PRO A 255 -17.69 -6.81 24.48
N ALA A 256 -17.87 -7.04 23.18
CA ALA A 256 -19.19 -7.23 22.59
C ALA A 256 -19.87 -8.53 23.06
N GLY A 257 -21.19 -8.47 23.24
CA GLY A 257 -22.00 -9.65 23.59
C GLY A 257 -22.26 -10.59 22.40
N CYS A 258 -21.95 -10.15 21.18
CA CYS A 258 -22.07 -10.92 19.95
C CYS A 258 -20.77 -10.84 19.14
N LEU A 259 -20.61 -11.77 18.20
CA LEU A 259 -19.46 -11.79 17.31
C LEU A 259 -19.88 -11.32 15.91
N ALA A 260 -19.07 -10.48 15.27
CA ALA A 260 -19.30 -10.06 13.89
C ALA A 260 -18.04 -10.22 13.03
N TYR A 261 -18.24 -10.66 11.79
CA TYR A 261 -17.30 -10.44 10.70
C TYR A 261 -17.94 -9.43 9.74
N PRO A 262 -17.56 -8.13 9.79
CA PRO A 262 -18.28 -7.07 9.08
C PRO A 262 -17.84 -6.95 7.61
N LEU A 263 -17.64 -8.08 6.93
CA LEU A 263 -17.33 -8.13 5.51
C LEU A 263 -18.60 -7.78 4.70
N ARG A 264 -18.56 -6.64 4.01
CA ARG A 264 -19.73 -6.11 3.26
C ARG A 264 -19.80 -6.60 1.82
N ARG A 265 -18.71 -7.14 1.30
CA ARG A 265 -18.55 -7.59 -0.09
C ARG A 265 -18.38 -9.10 -0.11
N GLU A 266 -18.78 -9.74 -1.20
CA GLU A 266 -18.45 -11.14 -1.40
C GLU A 266 -16.95 -11.29 -1.67
N GLY A 267 -16.35 -12.27 -1.01
CA GLY A 267 -14.96 -12.64 -1.10
C GLY A 267 -14.03 -11.88 -0.16
N GLU A 268 -12.97 -12.56 0.27
CA GLU A 268 -11.85 -11.99 1.01
C GLU A 268 -10.53 -12.33 0.29
N ARG A 269 -9.59 -11.38 0.33
CA ARG A 269 -8.29 -11.46 -0.36
C ARG A 269 -7.12 -11.57 0.62
N PHE A 270 -7.28 -11.08 1.84
CA PHE A 270 -6.28 -11.12 2.90
C PHE A 270 -7.02 -10.97 4.23
N PRO A 271 -6.70 -11.74 5.28
CA PRO A 271 -5.53 -12.59 5.48
C PRO A 271 -5.64 -14.03 4.94
N PHE A 272 -6.77 -14.34 4.33
CA PHE A 272 -7.02 -15.58 3.59
C PHE A 272 -7.70 -15.24 2.27
N VAL A 273 -7.55 -16.12 1.28
CA VAL A 273 -8.17 -15.96 -0.04
C VAL A 273 -9.36 -16.89 -0.13
N SER A 274 -10.56 -16.34 -0.19
CA SER A 274 -11.79 -17.10 -0.39
C SER A 274 -12.78 -16.27 -1.17
N GLY A 275 -13.16 -16.72 -2.37
CA GLY A 275 -14.19 -16.06 -3.18
C GLY A 275 -15.60 -16.17 -2.59
N ALA A 276 -15.86 -17.15 -1.72
CA ALA A 276 -17.17 -17.41 -1.12
C ALA A 276 -17.36 -16.76 0.26
N ALA A 277 -16.35 -16.03 0.75
CA ALA A 277 -16.42 -15.38 2.05
C ALA A 277 -17.51 -14.30 2.07
N HIS A 278 -18.27 -14.23 3.15
CA HIS A 278 -19.29 -13.20 3.37
C HIS A 278 -19.35 -12.84 4.86
N GLY A 279 -19.85 -11.64 5.17
CA GLY A 279 -20.00 -11.22 6.56
C GLY A 279 -20.96 -12.12 7.33
N PHE A 280 -20.70 -12.29 8.63
CA PHE A 280 -21.57 -13.07 9.52
C PHE A 280 -21.71 -12.39 10.88
N ARG A 281 -22.75 -12.79 11.61
CA ARG A 281 -22.95 -12.42 13.02
C ARG A 281 -23.40 -13.64 13.80
N ILE A 282 -22.79 -13.87 14.96
CA ILE A 282 -23.17 -14.93 15.90
C ILE A 282 -23.66 -14.28 17.18
N GLY A 283 -24.88 -14.64 17.59
CA GLY A 283 -25.58 -14.01 18.70
C GLY A 283 -26.32 -12.74 18.28
N THR A 284 -27.01 -12.14 19.25
CA THR A 284 -27.83 -10.94 19.04
C THR A 284 -27.21 -9.78 19.83
N PRO A 285 -26.93 -8.62 19.21
CA PRO A 285 -26.43 -7.46 19.93
C PRO A 285 -27.49 -6.97 20.93
N ARG A 286 -27.02 -6.49 22.08
CA ARG A 286 -27.89 -5.94 23.13
C ARG A 286 -28.57 -4.64 22.71
N ASP A 287 -27.84 -3.80 21.99
CA ASP A 287 -28.24 -2.50 21.46
C ASP A 287 -27.27 -2.04 20.36
N GLU A 288 -27.48 -0.83 19.84
CA GLU A 288 -26.66 -0.24 18.77
C GLU A 288 -25.18 -0.08 19.20
N ALA A 289 -24.91 0.24 20.47
CA ALA A 289 -23.55 0.37 20.98
C ALA A 289 -22.81 -0.98 21.00
N ASP A 290 -23.51 -2.06 21.37
CA ASP A 290 -22.98 -3.42 21.33
C ASP A 290 -22.76 -3.92 19.90
N GLU A 291 -23.67 -3.60 18.97
CA GLU A 291 -23.49 -3.91 17.55
C GLU A 291 -22.30 -3.17 16.94
N HIS A 292 -22.15 -1.88 17.25
CA HIS A 292 -20.99 -1.09 16.84
C HIS A 292 -19.71 -1.66 17.42
N ARG A 293 -19.69 -2.00 18.71
CA ARG A 293 -18.56 -2.65 19.37
C ARG A 293 -18.16 -3.95 18.66
N ALA A 294 -19.13 -4.81 18.32
CA ALA A 294 -18.89 -6.05 17.60
C ALA A 294 -18.27 -5.81 16.21
N ALA A 295 -18.67 -4.75 15.50
CA ALA A 295 -18.06 -4.37 14.23
C ALA A 295 -16.61 -3.91 14.39
N LEU A 296 -16.31 -3.08 15.40
CA LEU A 296 -14.94 -2.63 15.70
C LEU A 296 -14.03 -3.81 16.06
N GLU A 297 -14.53 -4.74 16.88
CA GLU A 297 -13.84 -5.98 17.27
C GLU A 297 -13.63 -6.91 16.09
N GLY A 298 -14.63 -7.11 15.23
CA GLY A 298 -14.53 -7.94 14.03
C GLY A 298 -13.39 -7.52 13.10
N VAL A 299 -13.20 -6.21 12.91
CA VAL A 299 -12.05 -5.69 12.14
C VAL A 299 -10.73 -5.91 12.88
N ALA A 300 -10.71 -5.77 14.21
CA ALA A 300 -9.51 -6.05 15.00
C ALA A 300 -9.13 -7.54 15.01
N PHE A 301 -10.11 -8.46 15.02
CA PHE A 301 -9.89 -9.90 14.90
C PHE A 301 -9.29 -10.26 13.55
N LEU A 302 -9.81 -9.67 12.47
CA LEU A 302 -9.23 -9.80 11.14
C LEU A 302 -7.79 -9.26 11.09
N GLU A 303 -7.51 -8.10 11.70
CA GLU A 303 -6.17 -7.54 11.77
C GLU A 303 -5.20 -8.46 12.52
N ARG A 304 -5.63 -9.07 13.63
CA ARG A 304 -4.83 -10.10 14.32
C ARG A 304 -4.57 -11.31 13.43
N LEU A 305 -5.59 -11.81 12.74
CA LEU A 305 -5.44 -12.91 11.80
C LEU A 305 -4.46 -12.55 10.65
N ALA A 306 -4.41 -11.28 10.23
CA ALA A 306 -3.42 -10.79 9.28
C ALA A 306 -1.98 -10.79 9.80
N VAL A 307 -1.79 -10.39 11.06
CA VAL A 307 -0.47 -10.47 11.70
C VAL A 307 -0.06 -11.93 11.87
N GLU A 308 -0.95 -12.80 12.30
CA GLU A 308 -0.69 -14.24 12.44
C GLU A 308 -0.39 -14.89 11.08
N ARG A 309 -1.05 -14.47 10.00
CA ARG A 309 -0.73 -14.91 8.62
C ARG A 309 0.70 -14.56 8.22
N VAL A 310 1.11 -13.32 8.47
CA VAL A 310 2.47 -12.83 8.21
C VAL A 310 3.49 -13.63 9.03
N GLN A 311 3.22 -13.88 10.30
CA GLN A 311 4.07 -14.69 11.17
C GLN A 311 4.17 -16.15 10.71
N ALA A 312 3.08 -16.74 10.20
CA ALA A 312 3.07 -18.09 9.64
C ALA A 312 3.93 -18.22 8.36
N LEU A 313 4.23 -17.11 7.67
CA LEU A 313 5.21 -17.06 6.57
C LEU A 313 6.66 -16.91 7.05
N GLY A 314 6.92 -17.05 8.36
CA GLY A 314 8.24 -16.92 8.97
C GLY A 314 8.71 -15.48 9.16
N ILE A 315 7.81 -14.50 9.02
CA ILE A 315 8.16 -13.09 9.18
C ILE A 315 8.04 -12.67 10.64
N GLU A 316 9.12 -12.08 11.17
CA GLU A 316 9.09 -11.41 12.46
C GLU A 316 8.29 -10.10 12.38
N VAL A 317 7.30 -9.92 13.26
CA VAL A 317 6.55 -8.66 13.41
C VAL A 317 6.89 -8.04 14.76
N ARG A 318 7.72 -7.01 14.78
CA ARG A 318 8.20 -6.31 15.98
C ARG A 318 7.21 -5.25 16.44
N GLY A 319 7.01 -5.16 17.75
CA GLY A 319 6.19 -4.12 18.37
C GLY A 319 6.91 -2.77 18.48
N PRO A 320 6.16 -1.65 18.55
CA PRO A 320 4.72 -1.55 18.35
C PRO A 320 4.31 -1.80 16.88
N LEU A 321 3.05 -2.18 16.65
CA LEU A 321 2.48 -2.17 15.30
C LEU A 321 2.11 -0.74 14.94
N TYR A 322 2.60 -0.22 13.82
CA TYR A 322 2.22 1.11 13.37
C TYR A 322 0.77 1.12 12.88
N ALA A 323 0.07 2.23 13.05
CA ALA A 323 -1.34 2.36 12.68
C ALA A 323 -1.58 3.67 11.95
N ALA A 324 -2.33 3.60 10.85
CA ALA A 324 -2.72 4.75 10.04
C ALA A 324 -4.15 4.58 9.48
N GLY A 325 -4.62 5.56 8.70
CA GLY A 325 -5.95 5.53 8.08
C GLY A 325 -7.07 6.07 8.98
N GLY A 326 -8.26 6.23 8.39
CA GLY A 326 -9.39 6.90 9.05
C GLY A 326 -9.86 6.24 10.34
N GLY A 327 -9.78 4.91 10.44
CA GLY A 327 -10.15 4.18 11.66
C GLY A 327 -9.21 4.47 12.84
N SER A 328 -7.96 4.90 12.58
CA SER A 328 -6.99 5.25 13.62
C SER A 328 -7.27 6.61 14.30
N ARG A 329 -8.26 7.38 13.80
CA ARG A 329 -8.78 8.59 14.48
C ARG A 329 -9.64 8.24 15.70
N SER A 330 -10.25 7.05 15.73
CA SER A 330 -11.00 6.59 16.89
C SER A 330 -10.06 6.06 17.96
N ALA A 331 -10.02 6.74 19.12
CA ALA A 331 -9.23 6.31 20.26
C ALA A 331 -9.77 4.99 20.87
N VAL A 332 -11.09 4.77 20.81
CA VAL A 332 -11.72 3.52 21.25
C VAL A 332 -11.32 2.38 20.32
N TRP A 333 -11.44 2.56 19.01
CA TRP A 333 -11.08 1.52 18.05
C TRP A 333 -9.58 1.17 18.11
N SER A 334 -8.72 2.18 18.27
CA SER A 334 -7.29 1.95 18.45
C SER A 334 -6.98 1.11 19.70
N ARG A 335 -7.69 1.34 20.82
CA ARG A 335 -7.55 0.52 22.04
C ARG A 335 -8.03 -0.91 21.84
N ILE A 336 -9.17 -1.11 21.16
CA ILE A 336 -9.68 -2.43 20.81
C ILE A 336 -8.64 -3.20 19.99
N ARG A 337 -8.13 -2.58 18.92
CA ARG A 337 -7.08 -3.17 18.06
C ARG A 337 -5.82 -3.53 18.84
N ALA A 338 -5.28 -2.62 19.66
CA ALA A 338 -4.12 -2.89 20.51
C ALA A 338 -4.35 -4.08 21.46
N THR A 339 -5.54 -4.14 22.06
CA THR A 339 -5.91 -5.20 23.00
C THR A 339 -6.05 -6.56 22.31
N VAL A 340 -6.77 -6.62 21.20
CA VAL A 340 -6.94 -7.84 20.39
C VAL A 340 -5.60 -8.36 19.89
N LEU A 341 -4.71 -7.47 19.42
CA LEU A 341 -3.39 -7.84 18.92
C LEU A 341 -2.39 -8.21 20.01
N ASN A 342 -2.75 -7.98 21.28
CA ASN A 342 -1.83 -8.11 22.42
C ASN A 342 -0.48 -7.40 22.15
N ARG A 343 -0.55 -6.16 21.68
CA ARG A 343 0.65 -5.33 21.46
C ARG A 343 0.27 -3.85 21.39
N PRO A 344 1.17 -2.94 21.77
CA PRO A 344 0.93 -1.52 21.58
C PRO A 344 0.82 -1.16 20.09
N LEU A 345 -0.04 -0.19 19.80
CA LEU A 345 -0.08 0.48 18.50
C LEU A 345 0.70 1.80 18.55
N SER A 346 1.41 2.12 17.47
CA SER A 346 1.96 3.46 17.25
C SER A 346 1.15 4.16 16.16
N VAL A 347 0.24 5.05 16.56
CA VAL A 347 -0.61 5.79 15.62
C VAL A 347 0.22 6.92 15.00
N ALA A 348 0.43 6.83 13.69
CA ALA A 348 1.19 7.81 12.94
C ALA A 348 0.49 9.18 12.97
N GLU A 349 1.26 10.25 13.17
CA GLU A 349 0.76 11.63 13.13
C GLU A 349 0.40 12.04 11.69
N ARG A 350 1.24 11.63 10.74
CA ARG A 350 1.10 11.88 9.30
C ARG A 350 1.30 10.57 8.57
N ALA A 351 0.42 10.29 7.62
CA ALA A 351 0.46 9.06 6.81
C ALA A 351 0.11 9.34 5.34
N GLU A 352 0.08 10.63 4.96
CA GLU A 352 -0.19 11.08 3.62
C GLU A 352 0.94 10.63 2.69
N THR A 353 0.57 10.13 1.52
CA THR A 353 1.53 9.65 0.53
C THR A 353 2.47 10.76 0.04
N ALA A 354 2.00 12.01 0.03
CA ALA A 354 2.83 13.18 -0.25
C ALA A 354 3.95 13.40 0.79
N PHE A 355 3.71 13.09 2.07
CA PHE A 355 4.76 13.13 3.08
C PHE A 355 5.77 12.00 2.89
N GLY A 356 5.31 10.81 2.49
CA GLY A 356 6.18 9.72 2.04
C GLY A 356 7.08 10.11 0.86
N ALA A 357 6.54 10.83 -0.12
CA ALA A 357 7.33 11.38 -1.22
C ALA A 357 8.34 12.44 -0.73
N ALA A 358 7.96 13.30 0.22
CA ALA A 358 8.89 14.27 0.81
C ALA A 358 10.05 13.58 1.56
N LEU A 359 9.80 12.46 2.24
CA LEU A 359 10.84 11.65 2.89
C LEU A 359 11.81 11.03 1.86
N LEU A 360 11.29 10.55 0.73
CA LEU A 360 12.11 10.08 -0.39
C LEU A 360 12.92 11.20 -1.05
N ALA A 361 12.36 12.40 -1.15
CA ALA A 361 13.06 13.58 -1.66
C ALA A 361 14.17 14.04 -0.69
N ALA A 362 13.94 13.93 0.61
CA ALA A 362 14.95 14.25 1.63
C ALA A 362 16.06 13.19 1.71
N SER A 363 15.76 11.93 1.37
CA SER A 363 16.71 10.83 1.30
C SER A 363 17.75 11.06 0.20
N GLY A 364 19.01 11.16 0.62
CA GLY A 364 20.15 11.49 -0.22
C GLY A 364 20.27 12.97 -0.60
N THR A 365 19.45 13.86 -0.04
CA THR A 365 19.57 15.34 -0.17
C THR A 365 19.83 15.99 1.18
N LEU A 366 18.91 15.82 2.13
CA LEU A 366 18.99 16.37 3.48
C LEU A 366 19.51 15.35 4.50
N HIS A 367 19.32 14.06 4.19
CA HIS A 367 19.72 12.94 5.02
C HIS A 367 20.43 11.89 4.15
N PRO A 368 21.31 11.04 4.70
CA PRO A 368 22.09 10.10 3.89
C PRO A 368 21.24 9.00 3.23
N ASP A 369 20.17 8.56 3.88
CA ASP A 369 19.29 7.49 3.42
C ASP A 369 17.85 7.68 3.93
N LEU A 370 16.96 6.75 3.55
CA LEU A 370 15.54 6.83 3.89
C LEU A 370 15.29 6.65 5.39
N SER A 371 16.02 5.72 6.01
CA SER A 371 15.90 5.43 7.45
C SER A 371 16.26 6.68 8.28
N ALA A 372 17.34 7.38 7.91
CA ALA A 372 17.75 8.63 8.54
C ALA A 372 16.75 9.78 8.30
N ALA A 373 16.20 9.90 7.07
CA ALA A 373 15.16 10.89 6.78
C ALA A 373 13.90 10.65 7.63
N VAL A 374 13.47 9.39 7.74
CA VAL A 374 12.32 9.00 8.57
C VAL A 374 12.58 9.31 10.04
N ALA A 375 13.74 8.92 10.58
CA ALA A 375 14.09 9.16 11.98
C ALA A 375 14.11 10.66 12.34
N ALA A 376 14.50 11.52 11.39
CA ALA A 376 14.59 12.96 11.60
C ALA A 376 13.26 13.72 11.38
N MET A 377 12.41 13.24 10.48
CA MET A 377 11.26 14.01 9.99
C MET A 377 9.90 13.45 10.42
N VAL A 378 9.81 12.14 10.70
CA VAL A 378 8.58 11.51 11.18
C VAL A 378 8.43 11.77 12.68
N GLY A 379 7.30 12.33 13.09
CA GLY A 379 6.99 12.56 14.49
C GLY A 379 6.80 11.26 15.26
N ALA A 380 6.97 11.30 16.59
CA ALA A 380 6.87 10.13 17.46
C ALA A 380 5.48 9.44 17.46
N GLY A 381 4.44 10.12 16.94
CA GLY A 381 3.07 9.61 16.92
C GLY A 381 2.46 9.48 18.32
N ARG A 382 1.38 8.70 18.43
CA ARG A 382 0.71 8.38 19.71
C ARG A 382 0.71 6.88 19.95
N THR A 383 1.27 6.45 21.07
CA THR A 383 1.21 5.06 21.50
C THR A 383 -0.14 4.74 22.15
N VAL A 384 -0.69 3.57 21.84
CA VAL A 384 -1.92 3.04 22.43
C VAL A 384 -1.66 1.64 22.95
N ASP A 385 -1.71 1.47 24.27
CA ASP A 385 -1.47 0.19 24.93
C ASP A 385 -2.71 -0.71 24.98
N PRO A 386 -2.52 -2.04 25.06
CA PRO A 386 -3.60 -2.98 25.36
C PRO A 386 -4.34 -2.66 26.66
N VAL A 387 -5.66 -2.88 26.67
CA VAL A 387 -6.50 -2.76 27.86
C VAL A 387 -6.55 -4.10 28.59
N GLU A 388 -5.77 -4.24 29.66
CA GLU A 388 -5.54 -5.52 30.32
C GLU A 388 -6.82 -6.24 30.78
N ARG A 389 -7.80 -5.51 31.31
CA ARG A 389 -9.08 -6.07 31.79
C ARG A 389 -9.93 -6.70 30.68
N GLU A 390 -9.71 -6.35 29.40
CA GLU A 390 -10.52 -6.82 28.26
C GLU A 390 -9.83 -7.97 27.49
N ARG A 391 -8.54 -8.18 27.75
CA ARG A 391 -7.67 -9.10 27.01
C ARG A 391 -8.21 -10.53 26.95
N ALA A 392 -8.52 -11.14 28.09
CA ALA A 392 -8.93 -12.55 28.16
C ALA A 392 -10.24 -12.80 27.40
N GLU A 393 -11.20 -11.88 27.50
CA GLU A 393 -12.48 -12.00 26.81
C GLU A 393 -12.35 -11.77 25.30
N LEU A 394 -11.55 -10.79 24.88
CA LEU A 394 -11.26 -10.55 23.47
C LEU A 394 -10.45 -11.69 22.84
N ASP A 395 -9.54 -12.32 23.58
CA ASP A 395 -8.84 -13.54 23.15
C ASP A 395 -9.81 -14.70 22.93
N ALA A 396 -10.77 -14.89 23.84
CA ALA A 396 -11.80 -15.92 23.71
C ALA A 396 -12.72 -15.64 22.50
N SER A 397 -13.13 -14.38 22.30
CA SER A 397 -13.92 -13.94 21.14
C SER A 397 -13.16 -14.14 19.83
N TYR A 398 -11.87 -13.83 19.80
CA TYR A 398 -11.00 -14.11 18.66
C TYR A 398 -10.93 -15.61 18.34
N GLY A 399 -10.79 -16.47 19.35
CA GLY A 399 -10.82 -17.92 19.17
C GLY A 399 -12.12 -18.41 18.51
N ARG A 400 -13.28 -17.88 18.94
CA ARG A 400 -14.58 -18.18 18.30
C ARG A 400 -14.66 -17.66 16.86
N PHE A 401 -14.10 -16.48 16.61
CA PHE A 401 -14.00 -15.90 15.26
C PHE A 401 -13.24 -16.81 14.29
N VAL A 402 -12.04 -17.26 14.69
CA VAL A 402 -11.23 -18.16 13.87
C VAL A 402 -11.91 -19.52 13.70
N ALA A 403 -12.55 -20.06 14.75
CA ALA A 403 -13.29 -21.30 14.67
C ALA A 403 -14.45 -21.23 13.67
N GLU A 404 -15.18 -20.11 13.62
CA GLU A 404 -16.25 -19.90 12.64
C GLU A 404 -15.71 -19.77 11.21
N LEU A 405 -14.59 -19.08 11.01
CA LEU A 405 -13.96 -19.01 9.69
C LEU A 405 -13.54 -20.42 9.18
N ARG A 406 -13.09 -21.29 10.09
CA ARG A 406 -12.76 -22.70 9.78
C ARG A 406 -14.00 -23.55 9.52
N SER A 407 -15.06 -23.40 10.32
CA SER A 407 -16.32 -24.16 10.14
C SER A 407 -16.94 -23.90 8.77
N ARG A 408 -16.75 -22.70 8.22
CA ARG A 408 -17.17 -22.28 6.88
C ARG A 408 -16.21 -22.68 5.76
N GLY A 409 -15.06 -23.29 6.10
CA GLY A 409 -14.06 -23.74 5.13
C GLY A 409 -13.22 -22.62 4.51
N TRP A 410 -13.19 -21.42 5.10
CA TRP A 410 -12.44 -20.28 4.55
C TRP A 410 -11.00 -20.21 5.04
N LEU A 411 -10.68 -20.89 6.14
CA LEU A 411 -9.33 -21.09 6.63
C LEU A 411 -8.95 -22.57 6.49
N GLY A 412 -7.72 -22.84 6.05
CA GLY A 412 -7.16 -24.19 6.03
C GLY A 412 -7.05 -24.80 7.44
N ALA A 413 -6.89 -26.12 7.52
CA ALA A 413 -6.51 -26.80 8.75
C ALA A 413 -5.13 -26.28 9.20
N ALA A 414 -4.99 -26.01 10.50
CA ALA A 414 -3.79 -25.43 11.12
C ALA A 414 -2.58 -26.37 11.03
#